data_AF-A0A4S9B401-F1
#
_entry.id   AF-A0A4S9B401-F1
#
_cell.length_a   1.000
_cell.length_b   1.000
_cell.length_c   1.000
_cell.angle_alpha   90.00
_cell.angle_beta   90.00
_cell.angle_gamma   90.00
#
_symmetry.space_group_name_H-M   'P 1'
#
loop_
_entity.id
_entity.type
_entity.pdbx_description
1 polymer ?
#
loop_
_entity_poly.entity_id
_entity_poly.type
_entity_poly.pdbx_seq_one_letter_code
_entity_poly.pdbx_strand_id
1 'polypeptide(L)'
;MIKLVLIIFGAILLLNILYSTIALLTNSIKQSQARKAAKQQREHLRGSEEGCLLAQQRAREHEELRRHMLAEQASRQKIRQQQQQQQQQQQQQQQEQIHRDEHRTTINTDQQHRRKQLLHHQTQLELTRNFNLWRDRCNRLSQNLASVTAIPPPPSQDLAQSYKNANLTLHELKEERRLWHPDKWCGVDERYRAQVTKMATQCFQIVQSMCEKLEE
;
A
#
# COMPACT_ATOMS: atom_id res chain seq x y z
N MET A 1 80.15 -41.76 -108.68
CA MET A 1 79.34 -42.44 -107.65
C MET A 1 79.67 -42.01 -106.22
N ILE A 2 80.94 -41.99 -105.78
CA ILE A 2 81.33 -41.74 -104.37
C ILE A 2 80.84 -40.39 -103.79
N LYS A 3 80.89 -39.29 -104.55
CA LYS A 3 80.45 -37.96 -104.09
C LYS A 3 78.94 -37.89 -103.75
N LEU A 4 78.11 -38.67 -104.42
CA LEU A 4 76.65 -38.68 -104.23
C LEU A 4 76.26 -39.41 -102.95
N VAL A 5 76.98 -40.48 -102.62
CA VAL A 5 76.78 -41.27 -101.39
C VAL A 5 77.10 -40.45 -100.14
N LEU A 6 78.17 -39.63 -100.16
CA LEU A 6 78.52 -38.76 -99.02
C LEU A 6 77.49 -37.66 -98.76
N ILE A 7 76.87 -37.10 -99.80
CA ILE A 7 75.80 -36.09 -99.66
C ILE A 7 74.56 -36.72 -99.03
N ILE A 8 74.18 -37.93 -99.46
CA ILE A 8 73.03 -38.65 -98.90
C ILE A 8 73.27 -39.00 -97.43
N PHE A 9 74.47 -39.48 -97.09
CA PHE A 9 74.81 -39.80 -95.70
C PHE A 9 74.84 -38.56 -94.81
N GLY A 10 75.36 -37.44 -95.31
CA GLY A 10 75.32 -36.14 -94.64
C GLY A 10 73.90 -35.64 -94.40
N ALA A 11 73.00 -35.80 -95.38
CA ALA A 11 71.59 -35.42 -95.25
C ALA A 11 70.85 -36.27 -94.20
N ILE A 12 71.11 -37.59 -94.14
CA ILE A 12 70.53 -38.50 -93.15
C ILE A 12 71.00 -38.14 -91.73
N LEU A 13 72.29 -37.82 -91.56
CA LEU A 13 72.82 -37.35 -90.27
C LEU A 13 72.16 -36.03 -89.83
N LEU A 14 72.01 -35.07 -90.73
CA LEU A 14 71.32 -33.81 -90.44
C LEU A 14 69.86 -34.03 -90.05
N LEU A 15 69.15 -34.93 -90.74
CA LEU A 15 67.77 -35.30 -90.40
C LEU A 15 67.65 -35.92 -89.01
N ASN A 16 68.58 -36.79 -88.61
CA ASN A 16 68.60 -37.38 -87.27
C ASN A 16 68.90 -36.36 -86.17
N ILE A 17 69.79 -35.40 -86.44
CA ILE A 17 70.08 -34.30 -85.51
C ILE A 17 68.84 -33.41 -85.38
N LEU A 18 68.18 -33.08 -86.50
CA LEU A 18 66.95 -32.29 -86.51
C LEU A 18 65.80 -32.99 -85.76
N TYR A 19 65.66 -34.30 -85.93
CA TYR A 19 64.66 -35.09 -85.22
C TYR A 19 64.91 -35.11 -83.70
N SER A 20 66.17 -35.29 -83.30
CA SER A 20 66.55 -35.32 -81.88
C SER A 20 66.34 -33.96 -81.20
N THR A 21 66.62 -32.84 -81.89
CA THR A 21 66.39 -31.50 -81.35
C THR A 21 64.90 -31.20 -81.21
N ILE A 22 64.08 -31.58 -82.19
CA ILE A 22 62.62 -31.44 -82.11
C ILE A 22 62.04 -32.26 -80.95
N ALA A 23 62.49 -33.50 -80.76
CA ALA A 23 62.03 -34.35 -79.66
C ALA A 23 62.38 -33.75 -78.27
N LEU A 24 63.60 -33.24 -78.11
CA LEU A 24 64.05 -32.57 -76.88
C LEU A 24 63.25 -31.29 -76.59
N LEU A 25 63.00 -30.47 -77.61
CA LEU A 25 62.17 -29.26 -77.50
C LEU A 25 60.73 -29.59 -77.09
N THR A 26 60.14 -30.61 -77.71
CA THR A 26 58.76 -31.02 -77.41
C THR A 26 58.63 -31.53 -75.97
N ASN A 27 59.63 -32.26 -75.48
CA ASN A 27 59.63 -32.78 -74.10
C ASN A 27 59.83 -31.65 -73.07
N SER A 28 60.72 -30.70 -73.36
CA SER A 28 60.93 -29.48 -72.56
C SER A 28 59.65 -28.64 -72.43
N ILE A 29 58.93 -28.44 -73.54
CA ILE A 29 57.67 -27.69 -73.56
C ILE A 29 56.60 -28.40 -72.72
N LYS A 30 56.45 -29.72 -72.85
CA LYS A 30 55.52 -30.51 -72.03
C LYS A 30 55.85 -30.42 -70.55
N GLN A 31 57.12 -30.49 -70.18
CA GLN A 31 57.53 -30.42 -68.78
C GLN A 31 57.33 -29.02 -68.18
N SER A 32 57.52 -27.97 -68.98
CA SER A 32 57.22 -26.58 -68.59
C SER A 32 55.72 -26.35 -68.39
N GLN A 33 54.88 -26.86 -69.28
CA GLN A 33 53.41 -26.79 -69.15
C GLN A 33 52.91 -27.58 -67.93
N ALA A 34 53.41 -28.79 -67.70
CA ALA A 34 53.04 -29.60 -66.53
C ALA A 34 53.38 -28.90 -65.20
N ARG A 35 54.53 -28.20 -65.13
CA ARG A 35 54.91 -27.42 -63.93
C ARG A 35 54.03 -26.20 -63.70
N LYS A 36 53.55 -25.55 -64.76
CA LYS A 36 52.61 -24.42 -64.64
C LYS A 36 51.23 -24.89 -64.18
N ALA A 37 50.72 -25.98 -64.73
CA ALA A 37 49.44 -26.57 -64.33
C ALA A 37 49.45 -27.03 -62.85
N ALA A 38 50.53 -27.69 -62.40
CA ALA A 38 50.67 -28.14 -61.02
C ALA A 38 50.76 -26.97 -60.00
N LYS A 39 51.37 -25.85 -60.39
CA LYS A 39 51.39 -24.64 -59.55
C LYS A 39 50.02 -23.98 -59.44
N GLN A 40 49.29 -23.85 -60.56
CA GLN A 40 47.94 -23.29 -60.54
C GLN A 40 46.96 -24.15 -59.73
N GLN A 41 47.05 -25.48 -59.82
CA GLN A 41 46.22 -26.35 -58.97
C GLN A 41 46.54 -26.21 -57.49
N ARG A 42 47.82 -26.08 -57.11
CA ARG A 42 48.21 -25.86 -55.71
C ARG A 42 47.73 -24.51 -55.17
N GLU A 43 47.80 -23.46 -55.97
CA GLU A 43 47.31 -22.14 -55.57
C GLU A 43 45.79 -22.10 -55.44
N HIS A 44 45.07 -22.80 -56.32
CA HIS A 44 43.61 -22.87 -56.26
C HIS A 44 43.11 -23.68 -55.05
N LEU A 45 43.74 -24.83 -54.76
CA LEU A 45 43.43 -25.64 -53.58
C LEU A 45 43.71 -24.88 -52.28
N ARG A 46 44.85 -24.19 -52.20
CA ARG A 46 45.23 -23.38 -51.03
C ARG A 46 44.27 -22.20 -50.81
N GLY A 47 43.85 -21.51 -51.87
CA GLY A 47 42.84 -20.45 -51.78
C GLY A 47 41.45 -20.98 -51.37
N SER A 48 41.12 -22.22 -51.72
CA SER A 48 39.85 -22.86 -51.34
C SER A 48 39.81 -23.29 -49.87
N GLU A 49 40.91 -23.81 -49.33
CA GLU A 49 41.02 -24.17 -47.91
C GLU A 49 40.99 -22.94 -47.00
N GLU A 50 41.73 -21.88 -47.36
CA GLU A 50 41.73 -20.60 -46.63
C GLU A 50 40.34 -19.95 -46.63
N GLY A 51 39.59 -20.04 -47.75
CA GLY A 51 38.21 -19.55 -47.84
C GLY A 51 37.22 -20.36 -46.98
N CYS A 52 37.38 -21.68 -46.91
CA CYS A 52 36.53 -22.55 -46.10
C CYS A 52 36.74 -22.31 -44.59
N LEU A 53 37.98 -22.15 -44.15
CA LEU A 53 38.32 -21.85 -42.76
C LEU A 53 37.76 -20.49 -42.30
N LEU A 54 37.89 -19.46 -43.13
CA LEU A 54 37.31 -18.14 -42.84
C LEU A 54 35.78 -18.16 -42.76
N ALA A 55 35.12 -18.91 -43.66
CA ALA A 55 33.67 -19.09 -43.64
C ALA A 55 33.21 -19.83 -42.38
N GLN A 56 33.94 -20.87 -41.97
CA GLN A 56 33.65 -21.62 -40.75
C GLN A 56 33.83 -20.77 -39.49
N GLN A 57 34.86 -19.92 -39.45
CA GLN A 57 35.11 -19.02 -38.32
C GLN A 57 33.99 -17.97 -38.19
N ARG A 58 33.58 -17.33 -39.29
CA ARG A 58 32.41 -16.43 -39.29
C ARG A 58 31.12 -17.11 -38.84
N ALA A 59 30.90 -18.36 -39.24
CA ALA A 59 29.71 -19.10 -38.82
C ALA A 59 29.70 -19.32 -37.29
N ARG A 60 30.86 -19.63 -36.69
CA ARG A 60 31.00 -19.77 -35.23
C ARG A 60 30.75 -18.44 -34.51
N GLU A 61 31.39 -17.36 -34.96
CA GLU A 61 31.20 -16.02 -34.38
C GLU A 61 29.73 -15.57 -34.45
N HIS A 62 29.08 -15.83 -35.59
CA HIS A 62 27.67 -15.50 -35.76
C HIS A 62 26.76 -16.36 -34.87
N GLU A 63 27.09 -17.63 -34.67
CA GLU A 63 26.35 -18.50 -33.76
C GLU A 63 26.54 -18.12 -32.29
N GLU A 64 27.76 -17.76 -31.89
CA GLU A 64 28.04 -17.22 -30.55
C GLU A 64 27.29 -15.92 -30.29
N LEU A 65 27.30 -14.98 -31.25
CA LEU A 65 26.54 -13.73 -31.15
C LEU A 65 25.04 -14.00 -30.98
N ARG A 66 24.49 -14.96 -31.75
CA ARG A 66 23.08 -15.37 -31.64
C ARG A 66 22.78 -15.96 -30.26
N ARG A 67 23.67 -16.81 -29.72
CA ARG A 67 23.52 -17.37 -28.36
C ARG A 67 23.55 -16.27 -27.30
N HIS A 68 24.46 -15.31 -27.42
CA HIS A 68 24.55 -14.18 -26.51
C HIS A 68 23.27 -13.33 -26.53
N MET A 69 22.75 -13.04 -27.72
CA MET A 69 21.52 -12.26 -27.87
C MET A 69 20.30 -12.98 -27.28
N LEU A 70 20.19 -14.30 -27.48
CA LEU A 70 19.13 -15.12 -26.89
C LEU A 70 19.26 -15.20 -25.35
N ALA A 71 20.48 -15.36 -24.83
CA ALA A 71 20.74 -15.37 -23.39
C ALA A 71 20.41 -14.01 -22.75
N GLU A 72 20.73 -12.90 -23.43
CA GLU A 72 20.38 -11.57 -22.95
C GLU A 72 18.86 -11.33 -22.97
N GLN A 73 18.16 -11.76 -24.02
CA GLN A 73 16.69 -11.69 -24.05
C GLN A 73 16.05 -12.52 -22.93
N ALA A 74 16.53 -13.75 -22.72
CA ALA A 74 16.06 -14.60 -21.63
C ALA A 74 16.32 -13.98 -20.25
N SER A 75 17.50 -13.38 -20.06
CA SER A 75 17.85 -12.65 -18.83
C SER A 75 16.91 -11.46 -18.59
N ARG A 76 16.67 -10.62 -19.62
CA ARG A 76 15.73 -9.49 -19.53
C ARG A 76 14.31 -9.93 -19.22
N GLN A 77 13.84 -11.04 -19.80
CA GLN A 77 12.52 -11.61 -19.46
C GLN A 77 12.46 -12.07 -18.00
N LYS A 78 13.51 -12.74 -17.52
CA LYS A 78 13.58 -13.22 -16.14
C LYS A 78 13.57 -12.04 -15.15
N ILE A 79 14.32 -10.99 -15.44
CA ILE A 79 14.35 -9.75 -14.65
C ILE A 79 12.96 -9.09 -14.63
N ARG A 80 12.28 -8.98 -15.78
CA ARG A 80 10.92 -8.43 -15.84
C ARG A 80 9.92 -9.24 -15.01
N GLN A 81 9.99 -10.57 -15.08
CA GLN A 81 9.13 -11.44 -14.28
C GLN A 81 9.41 -11.29 -12.78
N GLN A 82 10.68 -11.21 -12.38
CA GLN A 82 11.06 -10.96 -10.99
C GLN A 82 10.54 -9.60 -10.48
N GLN A 83 10.69 -8.54 -11.29
CA GLN A 83 10.17 -7.22 -10.92
C GLN A 83 8.64 -7.24 -10.77
N GLN A 84 7.91 -7.91 -11.67
CA GLN A 84 6.46 -8.03 -11.56
C GLN A 84 6.03 -8.78 -10.29
N GLN A 85 6.72 -9.87 -9.93
CA GLN A 85 6.43 -10.59 -8.68
C GLN A 85 6.72 -9.74 -7.44
N GLN A 86 7.84 -9.01 -7.40
CA GLN A 86 8.13 -8.10 -6.29
C GLN A 86 7.09 -6.99 -6.15
N GLN A 87 6.62 -6.42 -7.27
CA GLN A 87 5.62 -5.37 -7.25
C GLN A 87 4.27 -5.87 -6.70
N GLN A 88 3.85 -7.07 -7.08
CA GLN A 88 2.63 -7.69 -6.54
C GLN A 88 2.73 -7.95 -5.03
N GLN A 89 3.87 -8.45 -4.55
CA GLN A 89 4.08 -8.65 -3.11
C GLN A 89 4.04 -7.35 -2.32
N GLN A 90 4.64 -6.27 -2.85
CA GLN A 90 4.58 -4.96 -2.20
C GLN A 90 3.16 -4.40 -2.15
N GLN A 91 2.38 -4.55 -3.24
CA GLN A 91 0.99 -4.11 -3.26
C GLN A 91 0.14 -4.86 -2.23
N GLN A 92 0.31 -6.18 -2.10
CA GLN A 92 -0.43 -6.98 -1.13
C GLN A 92 -0.12 -6.57 0.31
N GLN A 93 1.15 -6.37 0.66
CA GLN A 93 1.55 -5.90 1.99
C GLN A 93 0.99 -4.51 2.30
N GLN A 94 0.97 -3.61 1.32
CA GLN A 94 0.45 -2.27 1.51
C GLN A 94 -1.07 -2.30 1.75
N GLN A 95 -1.80 -3.15 1.03
CA GLN A 95 -3.25 -3.33 1.23
C GLN A 95 -3.59 -3.95 2.59
N GLU A 96 -2.84 -4.97 3.01
CA GLU A 96 -3.00 -5.56 4.35
C GLU A 96 -2.70 -4.54 5.46
N GLN A 97 -1.70 -3.68 5.27
CA GLN A 97 -1.35 -2.66 6.24
C GLN A 97 -2.44 -1.57 6.34
N ILE A 98 -2.99 -1.11 5.20
CA ILE A 98 -4.11 -0.15 5.20
C ILE A 98 -5.31 -0.75 5.92
N HIS A 99 -5.71 -1.98 5.60
CA HIS A 99 -6.84 -2.63 6.27
C HIS A 99 -6.60 -2.83 7.77
N ARG A 100 -5.36 -3.14 8.17
CA ARG A 100 -5.00 -3.28 9.58
C ARG A 100 -5.09 -1.95 10.32
N ASP A 101 -4.61 -0.88 9.72
CA ASP A 101 -4.63 0.45 10.31
C ASP A 101 -6.06 1.01 10.38
N GLU A 102 -6.89 0.81 9.34
CA GLU A 102 -8.33 1.13 9.36
C GLU A 102 -9.09 0.36 10.44
N HIS A 103 -8.82 -0.93 10.59
CA HIS A 103 -9.47 -1.72 11.63
C HIS A 103 -9.05 -1.23 13.02
N ARG A 104 -7.77 -0.90 13.20
CA ARG A 104 -7.23 -0.39 14.48
C ARG A 104 -7.82 0.97 14.84
N THR A 105 -7.95 1.89 13.89
CA THR A 105 -8.55 3.21 14.15
C THR A 105 -10.02 3.07 14.52
N THR A 106 -10.78 2.24 13.81
CA THR A 106 -12.19 1.98 14.08
C THR A 106 -12.41 1.41 15.49
N ILE A 107 -11.62 0.40 15.90
CA ILE A 107 -11.71 -0.15 17.26
C ILE A 107 -11.43 0.94 18.31
N ASN A 108 -10.44 1.80 18.07
CA ASN A 108 -10.05 2.84 19.01
C ASN A 108 -11.14 3.90 19.16
N THR A 109 -11.71 4.38 18.04
CA THR A 109 -12.81 5.36 18.06
C THR A 109 -14.04 4.81 18.77
N ASP A 110 -14.39 3.54 18.52
CA ASP A 110 -15.53 2.89 19.18
C ASP A 110 -15.31 2.69 20.68
N GLN A 111 -14.09 2.32 21.09
CA GLN A 111 -13.74 2.22 22.51
C GLN A 111 -13.77 3.58 23.19
N GLN A 112 -13.27 4.62 22.53
CA GLN A 112 -13.30 5.98 23.08
C GLN A 112 -14.74 6.51 23.19
N HIS A 113 -15.59 6.24 22.20
CA HIS A 113 -17.00 6.60 22.24
C HIS A 113 -17.72 5.90 23.40
N ARG A 114 -17.54 4.59 23.55
CA ARG A 114 -18.10 3.83 24.68
C ARG A 114 -17.64 4.35 26.04
N ARG A 115 -16.35 4.66 26.20
CA ARG A 115 -15.84 5.26 27.45
C ARG A 115 -16.48 6.60 27.75
N LYS A 116 -16.63 7.48 26.75
CA LYS A 116 -17.31 8.77 26.91
C LYS A 116 -18.77 8.60 27.31
N GLN A 117 -19.49 7.67 26.69
CA GLN A 117 -20.88 7.36 27.04
C GLN A 117 -21.00 6.85 28.48
N LEU A 118 -20.13 5.91 28.90
CA LEU A 118 -20.14 5.37 30.26
C LEU A 118 -19.85 6.45 31.30
N LEU A 119 -18.86 7.31 31.04
CA LEU A 119 -18.54 8.42 31.93
C LEU A 119 -19.71 9.40 32.04
N HIS A 120 -20.32 9.77 30.91
CA HIS A 120 -21.49 10.63 30.90
C HIS A 120 -22.65 10.02 31.70
N HIS A 121 -22.93 8.73 31.50
CA HIS A 121 -23.96 8.02 32.25
C HIS A 121 -23.66 8.00 33.75
N GLN A 122 -22.41 7.71 34.14
CA GLN A 122 -21.98 7.73 35.53
C GLN A 122 -22.17 9.12 36.17
N THR A 123 -21.79 10.19 35.46
CA THR A 123 -22.01 11.57 35.92
C THR A 123 -23.50 11.87 36.08
N GLN A 124 -24.36 11.44 35.15
CA GLN A 124 -25.81 11.64 35.27
C GLN A 124 -26.40 10.90 36.48
N LEU A 125 -25.95 9.67 36.75
CA LEU A 125 -26.37 8.92 37.94
C LEU A 125 -25.94 9.62 39.23
N GLU A 126 -24.71 10.13 39.28
CA GLU A 126 -24.19 10.84 40.45
C GLU A 126 -24.94 12.16 40.69
N LEU A 127 -25.20 12.94 39.64
CA LEU A 127 -26.01 14.16 39.72
C LEU A 127 -27.42 13.86 40.24
N THR A 128 -28.06 12.81 39.73
CA THR A 128 -29.40 12.39 40.15
C THR A 128 -29.42 11.96 41.61
N ARG A 129 -28.41 11.18 42.04
CA ARG A 129 -28.25 10.77 43.44
C ARG A 129 -28.07 11.98 44.37
N ASN A 130 -27.18 12.90 44.01
CA ASN A 130 -26.91 14.10 44.80
C ASN A 130 -28.14 15.01 44.86
N PHE A 131 -28.92 15.09 43.78
CA PHE A 131 -30.17 15.83 43.73
C PHE A 131 -31.22 15.24 44.69
N ASN A 132 -31.39 13.92 44.73
CA ASN A 132 -32.30 13.28 45.67
C ASN A 132 -31.87 13.50 47.13
N LEU A 133 -30.57 13.42 47.43
CA LEU A 133 -30.06 13.76 48.78
C LEU A 133 -30.33 15.23 49.15
N TRP A 134 -30.22 16.13 48.18
CA TRP A 134 -30.53 17.54 48.36
C TRP A 134 -32.02 17.75 48.64
N ARG A 135 -32.92 17.09 47.91
CA ARG A 135 -34.37 17.10 48.16
C ARG A 135 -34.71 16.63 49.57
N ASP A 136 -34.17 15.49 49.98
CA ASP A 136 -34.37 14.93 51.32
C ASP A 136 -33.90 15.90 52.41
N ARG A 137 -32.77 16.58 52.18
CA ARG A 137 -32.26 17.59 53.10
C ARG A 137 -33.21 18.79 53.19
N CYS A 138 -33.73 19.28 52.07
CA CYS A 138 -34.69 20.38 52.05
C CYS A 138 -36.00 20.00 52.74
N ASN A 139 -36.48 18.78 52.54
CA ASN A 139 -37.65 18.26 53.23
C ASN A 139 -37.45 18.27 54.76
N ARG A 140 -36.31 17.78 55.26
CA ARG A 140 -35.97 17.84 56.70
C ARG A 140 -35.90 19.27 57.23
N LEU A 141 -35.32 20.21 56.46
CA LEU A 141 -35.27 21.62 56.86
C LEU A 141 -36.66 22.23 57.00
N SER A 142 -37.60 21.85 56.13
CA SER A 142 -38.98 22.34 56.18
C SER A 142 -39.74 21.95 57.45
N GLN A 143 -39.24 20.95 58.20
CA GLN A 143 -39.83 20.50 59.46
C GLN A 143 -39.47 21.42 60.64
N ASN A 144 -38.40 22.23 60.52
CA ASN A 144 -37.97 23.17 61.56
C ASN A 144 -37.58 24.54 60.97
N LEU A 145 -38.58 25.27 60.48
CA LEU A 145 -38.42 26.56 59.79
C LEU A 145 -37.72 27.62 60.64
N ALA A 146 -37.88 27.59 61.97
CA ALA A 146 -37.25 28.54 62.89
C ALA A 146 -35.71 28.49 62.85
N SER A 147 -35.14 27.36 62.43
CA SER A 147 -33.69 27.16 62.33
C SER A 147 -33.12 27.42 60.93
N VAL A 148 -33.98 27.69 59.96
CA VAL A 148 -33.57 27.85 58.57
C VAL A 148 -32.99 29.24 58.34
N THR A 149 -31.71 29.29 57.98
CA THR A 149 -31.02 30.53 57.58
C THR A 149 -30.80 30.62 56.06
N ALA A 150 -30.85 29.47 55.37
CA ALA A 150 -30.82 29.39 53.91
C ALA A 150 -31.30 27.99 53.44
N ILE A 151 -31.80 27.91 52.20
CA ILE A 151 -31.93 26.62 51.51
C ILE A 151 -30.54 26.24 50.98
N PRO A 152 -30.06 25.00 51.20
CA PRO A 152 -28.78 24.56 50.68
C PRO A 152 -28.76 24.69 49.15
N PRO A 153 -27.63 25.06 48.53
CA PRO A 153 -27.56 25.16 47.08
C PRO A 153 -27.81 23.80 46.43
N PRO A 154 -28.57 23.73 45.31
CA PRO A 154 -28.74 22.50 44.58
C PRO A 154 -27.43 22.05 43.91
N PRO A 155 -27.28 20.74 43.66
CA PRO A 155 -26.05 20.19 43.06
C PRO A 155 -25.87 20.56 41.58
N SER A 156 -26.93 21.03 40.91
CA SER A 156 -26.91 21.51 39.52
C SER A 156 -27.60 22.85 39.43
N GLN A 157 -27.13 23.72 38.52
CA GLN A 157 -27.78 24.99 38.20
C GLN A 157 -29.09 24.77 37.41
N ASP A 158 -29.16 23.70 36.61
CA ASP A 158 -30.37 23.34 35.88
C ASP A 158 -31.26 22.44 36.75
N LEU A 159 -32.06 23.10 37.59
CA LEU A 159 -33.03 22.44 38.45
C LEU A 159 -34.11 21.70 37.64
N ALA A 160 -34.55 22.25 36.51
CA ALA A 160 -35.59 21.65 35.69
C ALA A 160 -35.12 20.31 35.10
N GLN A 161 -33.89 20.25 34.58
CA GLN A 161 -33.31 19.01 34.11
C GLN A 161 -33.08 18.01 35.26
N SER A 162 -32.72 18.50 36.45
CA SER A 162 -32.53 17.64 37.63
C SER A 162 -33.84 16.94 38.05
N TYR A 163 -34.97 17.67 38.07
CA TYR A 163 -36.28 17.08 38.33
C TYR A 163 -36.70 16.08 37.25
N LYS A 164 -36.42 16.36 35.97
CA LYS A 164 -36.68 15.40 34.88
C LYS A 164 -35.86 14.12 35.04
N ASN A 165 -34.57 14.25 35.32
CA ASN A 165 -33.65 13.11 35.49
C ASN A 165 -33.99 12.26 36.73
N ALA A 166 -34.55 12.88 37.77
CA ALA A 166 -34.99 12.18 38.96
C ALA A 166 -36.19 11.24 38.70
N ASN A 167 -36.88 11.40 37.57
CA ASN A 167 -37.97 10.54 37.11
C ASN A 167 -39.02 10.27 38.20
N LEU A 168 -39.46 11.34 38.86
CA LEU A 168 -40.41 11.28 39.97
C LEU A 168 -41.80 10.89 39.48
N THR A 169 -42.48 10.08 40.28
CA THR A 169 -43.89 9.77 40.07
C THR A 169 -44.76 11.01 40.26
N LEU A 170 -45.96 11.03 39.67
CA LEU A 170 -46.93 12.12 39.87
C LEU A 170 -47.24 12.35 41.36
N HIS A 171 -47.29 11.29 42.16
CA HIS A 171 -47.48 11.39 43.61
C HIS A 171 -46.32 12.14 44.27
N GLU A 172 -45.07 11.76 43.97
CA GLU A 172 -43.89 12.43 44.51
C GLU A 172 -43.81 13.90 44.07
N LEU A 173 -44.17 14.21 42.82
CA LEU A 173 -44.23 15.60 42.34
C LEU A 173 -45.29 16.43 43.07
N LYS A 174 -46.44 15.84 43.42
CA LYS A 174 -47.45 16.52 44.25
C LYS A 174 -46.95 16.82 45.65
N GLU A 175 -46.18 15.91 46.25
CA GLU A 175 -45.55 16.13 47.55
C GLU A 175 -44.45 17.20 47.48
N GLU A 176 -43.61 17.17 46.46
CA GLU A 176 -42.62 18.22 46.18
C GLU A 176 -43.30 19.57 46.00
N ARG A 177 -44.41 19.65 45.26
CA ARG A 177 -45.15 20.89 45.08
C ARG A 177 -45.64 21.45 46.42
N ARG A 178 -46.14 20.60 47.31
CA ARG A 178 -46.58 21.01 48.66
C ARG A 178 -45.40 21.51 49.50
N LEU A 179 -44.25 20.85 49.40
CA LEU A 179 -43.02 21.24 50.08
C LEU A 179 -42.54 22.63 49.63
N TRP A 180 -42.57 22.91 48.32
CA TRP A 180 -42.04 24.15 47.75
C TRP A 180 -43.05 25.31 47.71
N HIS A 181 -44.30 25.09 48.12
CA HIS A 181 -45.31 26.14 48.15
C HIS A 181 -44.82 27.34 48.99
N PRO A 182 -44.91 28.59 48.50
CA PRO A 182 -44.40 29.76 49.23
C PRO A 182 -44.90 29.87 50.67
N ASP A 183 -46.17 29.53 50.91
CA ASP A 183 -46.78 29.54 52.25
C ASP A 183 -46.10 28.56 53.22
N LYS A 184 -45.51 27.47 52.74
CA LYS A 184 -44.78 26.52 53.58
C LYS A 184 -43.56 27.17 54.23
N TRP A 185 -42.95 28.15 53.58
CA TRP A 185 -41.70 28.79 54.00
C TRP A 185 -41.90 30.15 54.66
N CYS A 186 -43.15 30.58 54.88
CA CYS A 186 -43.47 31.86 55.54
C CYS A 186 -42.98 31.92 56.99
N GLY A 187 -42.81 30.76 57.65
CA GLY A 187 -42.32 30.65 59.03
C GLY A 187 -40.82 30.88 59.21
N VAL A 188 -40.06 31.12 58.15
CA VAL A 188 -38.64 31.48 58.24
C VAL A 188 -38.47 32.91 58.75
N ASP A 189 -37.41 33.14 59.53
CA ASP A 189 -37.01 34.46 60.06
C ASP A 189 -36.93 35.49 58.92
N GLU A 190 -37.47 36.68 59.17
CA GLU A 190 -37.60 37.75 58.18
C GLU A 190 -36.25 38.07 57.50
N ARG A 191 -35.13 37.97 58.22
CA ARG A 191 -33.78 38.23 57.69
C ARG A 191 -33.40 37.31 56.53
N TYR A 192 -33.93 36.09 56.49
CA TYR A 192 -33.59 35.07 55.51
C TYR A 192 -34.73 34.75 54.54
N ARG A 193 -35.95 35.22 54.85
CA ARG A 193 -37.19 34.92 54.13
C ARG A 193 -37.11 35.20 52.64
N ALA A 194 -36.59 36.36 52.24
CA ALA A 194 -36.49 36.73 50.81
C ALA A 194 -35.65 35.72 50.00
N GLN A 195 -34.52 35.28 50.54
CA GLN A 195 -33.64 34.30 49.89
C GLN A 195 -34.30 32.93 49.78
N VAL A 196 -34.91 32.47 50.87
CA VAL A 196 -35.60 31.17 50.94
C VAL A 196 -36.80 31.16 49.99
N THR A 197 -37.66 32.17 50.04
CA THR A 197 -38.85 32.29 49.19
C THR A 197 -38.48 32.34 47.71
N LYS A 198 -37.35 32.97 47.34
CA LYS A 198 -36.87 32.98 45.96
C LYS A 198 -36.60 31.56 45.45
N MET A 199 -35.83 30.77 46.20
CA MET A 199 -35.50 29.39 45.82
C MET A 199 -36.74 28.48 45.85
N ALA A 200 -37.59 28.63 46.87
CA ALA A 200 -38.84 27.88 46.97
C ALA A 200 -39.77 28.16 45.79
N THR A 201 -39.94 29.42 45.40
CA THR A 201 -40.72 29.83 44.23
C THR A 201 -40.17 29.21 42.94
N GLN A 202 -38.85 29.23 42.76
CA GLN A 202 -38.23 28.62 41.58
C GLN A 202 -38.51 27.10 41.50
N CYS A 203 -38.34 26.39 42.62
CA CYS A 203 -38.64 24.95 42.68
C CYS A 203 -40.13 24.68 42.45
N PHE A 204 -41.01 25.48 43.06
CA PHE A 204 -42.45 25.37 42.91
C PHE A 204 -42.90 25.50 41.46
N GLN A 205 -42.41 26.51 40.74
CA GLN A 205 -42.76 26.73 39.33
C GLN A 205 -42.35 25.56 38.44
N ILE A 206 -41.15 25.01 38.66
CA ILE A 206 -40.65 23.85 37.91
C ILE A 206 -41.54 22.63 38.17
N VAL A 207 -41.79 22.31 39.45
CA VAL A 207 -42.57 21.14 39.84
C VAL A 207 -44.03 21.29 39.39
N GLN A 208 -44.62 22.47 39.51
CA GLN A 208 -45.97 22.76 39.04
C GLN A 208 -46.10 22.51 37.54
N SER A 209 -45.18 23.03 36.73
CA SER A 209 -45.19 22.78 35.28
C SER A 209 -45.03 21.29 34.92
N MET A 210 -44.31 20.53 35.74
CA MET A 210 -44.16 19.08 35.53
C MET A 210 -45.41 18.29 35.93
N CYS A 211 -46.07 18.68 37.03
CA CYS A 211 -47.36 18.09 37.43
C CYS A 211 -48.40 18.28 36.33
N GLU A 212 -48.54 19.50 35.80
CA GLU A 212 -49.52 19.83 34.74
C GLU A 212 -49.33 18.93 33.50
N LYS A 213 -48.08 18.75 33.05
CA LYS A 213 -47.75 17.91 31.89
C LYS A 213 -48.02 16.42 32.06
N LEU A 214 -48.11 15.93 33.29
CA LEU A 214 -48.40 14.53 33.60
C LEU A 214 -49.88 14.29 33.92
N GLU A 215 -50.65 15.36 34.10
CA GLU A 215 -52.09 15.32 34.34
C GLU A 215 -52.92 15.50 33.05
N GLU A 216 -52.31 16.04 31.98
CA GLU A 216 -52.82 16.04 30.60
C GLU A 216 -52.68 14.66 29.91
#